data_AF-A0A7J5J8T6-F1
#
_entry.id   AF-A0A7J5J8T6-F1
#
_cell.length_a   1.000
_cell.length_b   1.000
_cell.length_c   1.000
_cell.angle_alpha   90.00
_cell.angle_beta   90.00
_cell.angle_gamma   90.00
#
_symmetry.space_group_name_H-M   'P 1'
#
loop_
_entity.id
_entity.type
_entity.pdbx_description
1 polymer ?
#
loop_
_entity_poly.entity_id
_entity_poly.type
_entity_poly.pdbx_seq_one_letter_code
_entity_poly.pdbx_strand_id
1 'polypeptide(L)'
;MIEMKAIRDKYDPHGGRAIGSREMLDIREAEYGGEMLYINKSKHHPMWAMEYCRDEGLRKYWDEYSYPYHKNGEGNNSFRSAMTNKVQKKVDARAYNHNQDSFTIENVIRWFDYWRERPGTGDRVSSGGVKIIFSDTNTHYRGVENYRRSGVTDAMRIPKDPFYAHQVMWDGWVDIENPRIHIVGHWNYKEDVVKPVYVVSSAEKVELFLNGKSLGNGQRDYHFLYTFKDVAFVPGKLEAVGYDKNGKECCRAELQTAGKPEQIKLSVIQSPKGWKADGADMVLLQVEVMDKDGRRCPLANDLIHFDVEGPAEWRGGIAQGKDNYILSKDLPVECG
;
A
#
# COMPACT_ATOMS: atom_id res chain seq x y z
N MET A 1 -32.97 -2.51 10.77
CA MET A 1 -32.70 -3.65 9.87
C MET A 1 -33.95 -4.15 9.16
N ILE A 2 -35.06 -4.36 9.86
CA ILE A 2 -36.34 -4.81 9.27
C ILE A 2 -36.77 -3.96 8.07
N GLU A 3 -36.80 -2.64 8.21
CA GLU A 3 -37.19 -1.74 7.10
C GLU A 3 -36.24 -1.81 5.90
N MET A 4 -34.93 -1.89 6.15
CA MET A 4 -33.92 -2.05 5.08
C MET A 4 -34.11 -3.36 4.32
N LYS A 5 -34.46 -4.45 5.02
CA LYS A 5 -34.82 -5.72 4.40
C LYS A 5 -36.09 -5.60 3.56
N ALA A 6 -37.14 -4.96 4.08
CA ALA A 6 -38.38 -4.74 3.34
C ALA A 6 -38.15 -3.92 2.05
N ILE A 7 -37.26 -2.93 2.08
CA ILE A 7 -36.85 -2.17 0.88
C ILE A 7 -36.15 -3.08 -0.13
N ARG A 8 -35.16 -3.87 0.31
CA ARG A 8 -34.43 -4.82 -0.54
C ARG A 8 -35.37 -5.89 -1.12
N ASP A 9 -36.28 -6.44 -0.33
CA ASP A 9 -37.26 -7.44 -0.77
C ASP A 9 -38.25 -6.84 -1.79
N LYS A 10 -38.58 -5.55 -1.68
CA LYS A 10 -39.47 -4.86 -2.62
C LYS A 10 -38.80 -4.56 -3.97
N TYR A 11 -37.56 -4.10 -3.97
CA TYR A 11 -36.89 -3.58 -5.17
C TYR A 11 -35.83 -4.52 -5.76
N ASP A 12 -35.36 -5.51 -5.00
CA ASP A 12 -34.38 -6.52 -5.41
C ASP A 12 -34.71 -7.93 -4.85
N PRO A 13 -35.94 -8.46 -5.08
CA PRO A 13 -36.42 -9.72 -4.49
C PRO A 13 -35.61 -10.96 -4.88
N HIS A 14 -34.85 -10.88 -5.99
CA HIS A 14 -34.13 -12.02 -6.57
C HIS A 14 -32.62 -11.76 -6.71
N GLY A 15 -32.10 -10.66 -6.18
CA GLY A 15 -30.68 -10.32 -6.29
C GLY A 15 -29.76 -11.08 -5.35
N GLY A 16 -30.31 -11.78 -4.35
CA GLY A 16 -29.53 -12.57 -3.38
C GLY A 16 -28.61 -11.73 -2.47
N ARG A 17 -28.81 -10.41 -2.40
CA ARG A 17 -27.97 -9.51 -1.57
C ARG A 17 -28.42 -9.51 -0.12
N ALA A 18 -27.47 -9.59 0.81
CA ALA A 18 -27.70 -9.49 2.25
C ALA A 18 -27.77 -8.02 2.72
N ILE A 19 -28.48 -7.78 3.82
CA ILE A 19 -28.60 -6.48 4.49
C ILE A 19 -27.93 -6.50 5.85
N GLY A 20 -27.09 -5.49 6.10
CA GLY A 20 -26.36 -5.36 7.35
C GLY A 20 -25.74 -3.98 7.48
N SER A 21 -25.04 -3.78 8.58
CA SER A 21 -24.30 -2.55 8.85
C SER A 21 -23.14 -2.86 9.78
N ARG A 22 -22.22 -1.91 9.85
CA ARG A 22 -21.21 -1.85 10.90
C ARG A 22 -21.87 -1.88 12.28
N GLU A 23 -21.19 -2.51 13.24
CA GLU A 23 -21.63 -2.68 14.64
C GLU A 23 -22.87 -3.56 14.82
N MET A 24 -23.32 -4.32 13.79
CA MET A 24 -24.46 -5.25 13.91
C MET A 24 -24.02 -6.62 14.45
N LEU A 25 -23.42 -6.65 15.65
CA LEU A 25 -22.85 -7.86 16.23
C LEU A 25 -23.90 -8.80 16.86
N ASP A 26 -24.90 -8.24 17.51
CA ASP A 26 -25.94 -8.94 18.30
C ASP A 26 -27.35 -8.74 17.75
N ILE A 27 -27.48 -8.04 16.61
CA ILE A 27 -28.76 -7.77 15.94
C ILE A 27 -29.14 -8.95 15.03
N ARG A 28 -30.21 -9.68 15.40
CA ARG A 28 -30.64 -10.91 14.71
C ARG A 28 -31.31 -10.67 13.36
N GLU A 29 -31.84 -9.48 13.15
CA GLU A 29 -32.44 -9.09 11.89
C GLU A 29 -31.39 -8.71 10.84
N ALA A 30 -30.14 -8.49 11.23
CA ALA A 30 -29.04 -8.25 10.31
C ALA A 30 -28.59 -9.56 9.65
N GLU A 31 -28.38 -9.53 8.34
CA GLU A 31 -27.95 -10.68 7.55
C GLU A 31 -26.43 -10.68 7.33
N TYR A 32 -25.75 -9.59 7.68
CA TYR A 32 -24.31 -9.53 7.94
C TYR A 32 -23.99 -8.48 9.01
N GLY A 33 -22.80 -8.56 9.61
CA GLY A 33 -22.32 -7.56 10.57
C GLY A 33 -20.79 -7.49 10.63
N GLY A 34 -20.28 -6.80 11.64
CA GLY A 34 -18.86 -6.66 11.93
C GLY A 34 -18.47 -5.25 12.40
N GLU A 35 -17.25 -5.10 12.90
CA GLU A 35 -16.74 -3.84 13.46
C GLU A 35 -15.60 -3.25 12.62
N MET A 36 -15.15 -2.06 13.05
CA MET A 36 -13.89 -1.49 12.61
C MET A 36 -12.73 -2.16 13.35
N LEU A 37 -11.65 -2.50 12.64
CA LEU A 37 -10.38 -2.98 13.19
C LEU A 37 -10.39 -4.33 13.93
N TYR A 38 -11.56 -4.92 14.20
CA TYR A 38 -11.69 -6.19 14.91
C TYR A 38 -12.13 -7.31 13.98
N ILE A 39 -11.59 -8.50 14.24
CA ILE A 39 -12.01 -9.73 13.56
C ILE A 39 -13.12 -10.38 14.38
N ASN A 40 -14.37 -10.10 14.01
CA ASN A 40 -15.52 -10.74 14.64
C ASN A 40 -15.88 -12.04 13.93
N LYS A 41 -16.39 -13.01 14.68
CA LYS A 41 -16.97 -14.25 14.13
C LYS A 41 -18.33 -14.51 14.75
N SER A 42 -19.25 -15.06 13.97
CA SER A 42 -20.59 -15.44 14.45
C SER A 42 -20.98 -16.84 13.98
N LYS A 43 -21.83 -17.51 14.77
CA LYS A 43 -22.50 -18.77 14.38
C LYS A 43 -23.77 -18.53 13.56
N HIS A 44 -24.28 -17.29 13.52
CA HIS A 44 -25.62 -17.00 13.02
C HIS A 44 -25.62 -16.40 11.62
N HIS A 45 -24.78 -15.39 11.42
CA HIS A 45 -24.67 -14.64 10.17
C HIS A 45 -23.21 -14.32 9.89
N PRO A 46 -22.82 -14.13 8.62
CA PRO A 46 -21.45 -13.78 8.28
C PRO A 46 -21.05 -12.45 8.92
N MET A 47 -19.87 -12.42 9.51
CA MET A 47 -19.20 -11.20 9.96
C MET A 47 -18.05 -10.87 9.01
N TRP A 48 -17.70 -9.60 8.87
CA TRP A 48 -16.49 -9.15 8.18
C TRP A 48 -16.06 -7.79 8.73
N ALA A 49 -14.75 -7.53 8.74
CA ALA A 49 -14.25 -6.26 9.24
C ALA A 49 -14.46 -5.16 8.20
N MET A 50 -15.16 -4.09 8.58
CA MET A 50 -15.56 -3.03 7.64
C MET A 50 -14.48 -1.97 7.41
N GLU A 51 -13.37 -2.08 8.12
CA GLU A 51 -12.12 -1.37 7.86
C GLU A 51 -10.97 -2.01 8.64
N TYR A 52 -9.80 -2.11 8.03
CA TYR A 52 -8.55 -2.45 8.73
C TYR A 52 -7.37 -1.58 8.28
N CYS A 53 -6.35 -1.51 9.13
CA CYS A 53 -5.11 -0.73 8.96
C CYS A 53 -5.38 0.77 8.74
N ARG A 54 -5.58 1.51 9.84
CA ARG A 54 -5.79 2.98 9.81
C ARG A 54 -4.51 3.77 9.63
N ASP A 55 -3.39 3.08 9.69
CA ASP A 55 -2.02 3.52 9.56
C ASP A 55 -1.80 4.30 8.26
N GLU A 56 -0.79 5.14 8.24
CA GLU A 56 -0.54 6.10 7.18
C GLU A 56 0.95 6.13 6.82
N GLY A 57 1.24 6.08 5.52
CA GLY A 57 2.61 6.20 5.01
C GLY A 57 2.64 6.99 3.71
N LEU A 58 3.41 8.09 3.68
CA LEU A 58 3.65 8.85 2.44
C LEU A 58 4.62 8.09 1.55
N ARG A 59 4.27 7.96 0.26
CA ARG A 59 5.08 7.23 -0.73
C ARG A 59 6.53 7.72 -0.78
N LYS A 60 6.75 9.02 -0.61
CA LYS A 60 8.05 9.69 -0.54
C LYS A 60 9.04 9.13 0.50
N TYR A 61 8.52 8.56 1.59
CA TYR A 61 9.33 8.08 2.72
C TYR A 61 9.58 6.59 2.62
N TRP A 62 10.63 6.17 1.90
CA TRP A 62 11.00 4.76 1.77
C TRP A 62 11.23 4.08 3.12
N ASP A 63 12.23 4.54 3.85
CA ASP A 63 12.70 3.90 5.08
C ASP A 63 13.49 4.90 5.96
N GLU A 64 14.06 4.41 7.06
CA GLU A 64 14.90 5.22 7.96
C GLU A 64 16.31 5.48 7.40
N TYR A 65 16.65 4.90 6.25
CA TYR A 65 18.01 4.85 5.70
C TYR A 65 18.17 5.68 4.43
N SER A 66 17.08 6.29 3.93
CA SER A 66 17.02 6.96 2.64
C SER A 66 16.45 8.36 2.75
N TYR A 67 17.09 9.33 2.10
CA TYR A 67 16.56 10.70 1.97
C TYR A 67 15.17 10.69 1.30
N PRO A 68 14.19 11.49 1.78
CA PRO A 68 14.28 12.56 2.79
C PRO A 68 14.36 12.15 4.28
N TYR A 69 14.56 10.87 4.58
CA TYR A 69 14.60 10.24 5.91
C TYR A 69 13.31 10.46 6.68
N HIS A 70 12.72 9.35 7.14
CA HIS A 70 11.60 9.42 8.05
C HIS A 70 11.71 8.31 9.06
N LYS A 71 12.07 8.71 10.29
CA LYS A 71 12.04 7.76 11.39
C LYS A 71 10.58 7.37 11.64
N ASN A 72 10.32 6.08 11.81
CA ASN A 72 8.97 5.60 12.05
C ASN A 72 8.35 6.31 13.27
N GLY A 73 7.17 6.89 13.09
CA GLY A 73 6.43 7.66 14.10
C GLY A 73 6.89 9.11 14.28
N GLU A 74 7.85 9.62 13.50
CA GLU A 74 8.39 10.98 13.67
C GLU A 74 7.35 12.08 13.37
N GLY A 75 7.43 13.20 14.12
CA GLY A 75 6.66 14.41 13.83
C GLY A 75 5.18 14.41 14.23
N ASN A 76 4.65 13.31 14.75
CA ASN A 76 3.22 13.15 14.91
C ASN A 76 2.67 13.41 16.33
N ASN A 77 2.35 14.68 16.62
CA ASN A 77 1.76 15.11 17.90
C ASN A 77 0.33 15.70 17.75
N SER A 78 -0.33 15.45 16.61
CA SER A 78 -1.67 15.96 16.32
C SER A 78 -2.40 15.10 15.29
N PHE A 79 -3.74 15.03 15.37
CA PHE A 79 -4.55 14.39 14.33
C PHE A 79 -5.81 15.19 14.01
N ARG A 80 -6.39 15.02 12.82
CA ARG A 80 -7.68 15.61 12.44
C ARG A 80 -8.81 14.63 12.78
N SER A 81 -9.67 15.02 13.71
CA SER A 81 -10.76 14.15 14.17
C SER A 81 -11.81 13.94 13.10
N ALA A 82 -12.20 12.67 12.89
CA ALA A 82 -13.31 12.31 12.03
C ALA A 82 -14.66 12.82 12.57
N MET A 83 -14.79 12.98 13.89
CA MET A 83 -16.04 13.40 14.55
C MET A 83 -16.25 14.91 14.49
N THR A 84 -15.18 15.69 14.73
CA THR A 84 -15.30 17.16 14.86
C THR A 84 -14.76 17.92 13.67
N ASN A 85 -14.07 17.23 12.75
CA ASN A 85 -13.34 17.81 11.61
C ASN A 85 -12.29 18.87 12.00
N LYS A 86 -11.90 18.91 13.29
CA LYS A 86 -10.88 19.82 13.84
C LYS A 86 -9.59 19.07 14.11
N VAL A 87 -8.46 19.76 13.97
CA VAL A 87 -7.14 19.25 14.37
C VAL A 87 -7.02 19.29 15.89
N GLN A 88 -6.81 18.12 16.50
CA GLN A 88 -6.50 17.96 17.90
C GLN A 88 -4.99 17.97 18.09
N LYS A 89 -4.48 18.82 18.99
CA LYS A 89 -3.06 18.94 19.31
C LYS A 89 -2.72 18.17 20.59
N LYS A 90 -1.46 17.74 20.74
CA LYS A 90 -0.93 17.00 21.92
C LYS A 90 -1.54 15.61 22.10
N VAL A 91 -1.82 14.91 21.00
CA VAL A 91 -2.25 13.52 21.04
C VAL A 91 -1.16 12.66 20.39
N ASP A 92 -0.81 11.56 21.04
CA ASP A 92 0.18 10.62 20.52
C ASP A 92 -0.43 9.83 19.36
N ALA A 93 -0.08 10.22 18.13
CA ALA A 93 -0.49 9.54 16.91
C ALA A 93 0.70 8.87 16.20
N ARG A 94 1.86 8.78 16.87
CA ARG A 94 3.09 8.21 16.30
C ARG A 94 2.90 6.79 15.78
N ALA A 95 2.04 6.01 16.43
CA ALA A 95 1.69 4.65 16.03
C ALA A 95 1.11 4.54 14.60
N TYR A 96 0.55 5.62 14.04
CA TYR A 96 -0.07 5.62 12.71
C TYR A 96 0.82 6.25 11.62
N ASN A 97 1.98 6.80 11.94
CA ASN A 97 2.79 7.54 10.97
C ASN A 97 4.05 6.76 10.60
N HIS A 98 4.08 6.21 9.40
CA HIS A 98 5.09 5.25 8.96
C HIS A 98 5.87 5.72 7.73
N ASN A 99 7.09 5.20 7.60
CA ASN A 99 7.78 5.05 6.31
C ASN A 99 7.23 3.80 5.57
N GLN A 100 7.62 3.59 4.31
CA GLN A 100 7.09 2.50 3.49
C GLN A 100 7.47 1.11 4.00
N ASP A 101 8.69 0.92 4.54
CA ASP A 101 9.08 -0.34 5.20
C ASP A 101 8.08 -0.70 6.32
N SER A 102 7.88 0.21 7.27
CA SER A 102 7.00 -0.02 8.42
C SER A 102 5.53 -0.12 8.03
N PHE A 103 5.08 0.69 7.08
CA PHE A 103 3.70 0.66 6.59
C PHE A 103 3.38 -0.66 5.89
N THR A 104 4.32 -1.20 5.13
CA THR A 104 4.18 -2.51 4.47
C THR A 104 4.08 -3.63 5.49
N ILE A 105 4.98 -3.63 6.48
CA ILE A 105 4.96 -4.61 7.57
C ILE A 105 3.63 -4.56 8.32
N GLU A 106 3.13 -3.37 8.67
CA GLU A 106 1.86 -3.21 9.36
C GLU A 106 0.68 -3.75 8.53
N ASN A 107 0.65 -3.53 7.21
CA ASN A 107 -0.38 -4.13 6.35
C ASN A 107 -0.29 -5.67 6.33
N VAL A 108 0.92 -6.25 6.37
CA VAL A 108 1.09 -7.71 6.48
C VAL A 108 0.59 -8.23 7.83
N ILE A 109 0.92 -7.56 8.93
CA ILE A 109 0.49 -7.93 10.28
C ILE A 109 -1.04 -7.90 10.36
N ARG A 110 -1.67 -6.81 9.88
CA ARG A 110 -3.13 -6.67 9.90
C ARG A 110 -3.83 -7.66 8.98
N TRP A 111 -3.23 -8.00 7.84
CA TRP A 111 -3.76 -9.07 6.99
C TRP A 111 -3.66 -10.44 7.67
N PHE A 112 -2.57 -10.72 8.38
CA PHE A 112 -2.36 -11.99 9.06
C PHE A 112 -3.43 -12.28 10.12
N ASP A 113 -4.00 -11.25 10.76
CA ASP A 113 -5.15 -11.43 11.65
C ASP A 113 -6.37 -12.02 10.91
N TYR A 114 -6.62 -11.66 9.65
CA TYR A 114 -7.64 -12.31 8.82
C TYR A 114 -7.24 -13.70 8.41
N TRP A 115 -5.99 -13.88 7.97
CA TRP A 115 -5.49 -15.18 7.55
C TRP A 115 -5.67 -16.22 8.65
N ARG A 116 -5.36 -15.89 9.91
CA ARG A 116 -5.53 -16.80 11.06
C ARG A 116 -6.99 -17.17 11.28
N GLU A 117 -7.89 -16.23 11.03
CA GLU A 117 -9.31 -16.33 11.33
C GLU A 117 -10.18 -16.70 10.13
N ARG A 118 -9.56 -17.02 8.98
CA ARG A 118 -10.21 -17.23 7.68
C ARG A 118 -11.29 -18.32 7.71
N PRO A 119 -12.25 -18.30 6.74
CA PRO A 119 -13.26 -19.35 6.60
C PRO A 119 -12.66 -20.76 6.59
N GLY A 120 -13.39 -21.72 7.15
CA GLY A 120 -12.96 -23.13 7.22
C GLY A 120 -12.19 -23.53 8.49
N THR A 121 -12.00 -22.61 9.45
CA THR A 121 -11.24 -22.86 10.70
C THR A 121 -12.10 -23.19 11.92
N GLY A 122 -13.42 -23.39 11.77
CA GLY A 122 -14.34 -23.76 12.85
C GLY A 122 -15.80 -23.43 12.56
N ASP A 123 -16.67 -23.52 13.58
CA ASP A 123 -18.13 -23.31 13.46
C ASP A 123 -18.58 -21.84 13.40
N ARG A 124 -17.64 -20.89 13.50
CA ARG A 124 -17.93 -19.45 13.45
C ARG A 124 -17.22 -18.85 12.23
N VAL A 125 -17.92 -17.96 11.52
CA VAL A 125 -17.42 -17.41 10.26
C VAL A 125 -16.99 -15.95 10.42
N SER A 126 -15.78 -15.63 9.96
CA SER A 126 -15.37 -14.30 9.50
C SER A 126 -15.12 -14.41 7.99
N SER A 127 -15.72 -13.52 7.22
CA SER A 127 -15.69 -13.53 5.75
C SER A 127 -14.56 -12.68 5.18
N GLY A 128 -13.64 -12.21 6.04
CA GLY A 128 -12.54 -11.32 5.67
C GLY A 128 -12.79 -9.89 6.14
N GLY A 129 -12.29 -8.93 5.37
CA GLY A 129 -12.45 -7.51 5.65
C GLY A 129 -12.02 -6.64 4.50
N VAL A 130 -12.22 -5.33 4.66
CA VAL A 130 -11.82 -4.34 3.66
C VAL A 130 -10.71 -3.46 4.21
N LYS A 131 -9.67 -3.29 3.41
CA LYS A 131 -8.59 -2.36 3.71
C LYS A 131 -9.13 -0.95 3.64
N ILE A 132 -8.97 -0.16 4.70
CA ILE A 132 -9.50 1.20 4.69
C ILE A 132 -8.66 2.07 3.76
N ILE A 133 -9.35 2.82 2.88
CA ILE A 133 -8.76 3.72 1.88
C ILE A 133 -7.87 2.96 0.89
N PHE A 134 -8.27 2.86 -0.37
CA PHE A 134 -7.37 2.27 -1.37
C PHE A 134 -6.30 3.26 -1.85
N SER A 135 -6.72 4.47 -2.21
CA SER A 135 -5.86 5.58 -2.63
C SER A 135 -5.95 6.72 -1.64
N ASP A 136 -4.81 7.38 -1.36
CA ASP A 136 -4.76 8.53 -0.45
C ASP A 136 -5.84 9.58 -0.79
N THR A 137 -6.38 10.20 0.25
CA THR A 137 -7.60 11.00 0.11
C THR A 137 -7.66 12.15 1.10
N ASN A 138 -8.35 13.23 0.72
CA ASN A 138 -8.55 14.42 1.55
C ASN A 138 -9.72 14.21 2.55
N THR A 139 -9.57 13.23 3.43
CA THR A 139 -10.50 12.97 4.54
C THR A 139 -9.83 13.23 5.89
N HIS A 140 -10.44 12.77 6.99
CA HIS A 140 -9.77 12.74 8.30
C HIS A 140 -8.41 12.05 8.22
N TYR A 141 -7.41 12.50 8.98
CA TYR A 141 -6.07 11.94 8.97
C TYR A 141 -5.45 11.96 10.37
N ARG A 142 -4.46 11.10 10.57
CA ARG A 142 -3.70 10.93 11.80
C ARG A 142 -2.22 11.16 11.59
N GLY A 143 -1.70 11.10 10.35
CA GLY A 143 -0.31 11.37 10.06
C GLY A 143 0.07 12.85 10.12
N VAL A 144 1.32 13.15 9.75
CA VAL A 144 1.88 14.52 9.76
C VAL A 144 1.46 15.38 8.56
N GLU A 145 0.93 14.77 7.50
CA GLU A 145 0.43 15.47 6.33
C GLU A 145 -0.98 16.02 6.54
N ASN A 146 -1.40 16.95 5.68
CA ASN A 146 -2.71 17.60 5.76
C ASN A 146 -3.85 16.80 5.06
N TYR A 147 -3.59 15.55 4.65
CA TYR A 147 -4.53 14.62 4.06
C TYR A 147 -4.25 13.19 4.53
N ARG A 148 -5.20 12.28 4.31
CA ARG A 148 -5.12 10.91 4.80
C ARG A 148 -4.26 10.05 3.88
N ARG A 149 -3.16 9.50 4.42
CA ARG A 149 -2.23 8.65 3.66
C ARG A 149 -2.36 7.16 3.95
N SER A 150 -3.56 6.73 4.31
CA SER A 150 -3.82 5.32 4.56
C SER A 150 -3.86 4.50 3.28
N GLY A 151 -3.86 5.09 2.08
CA GLY A 151 -3.92 4.39 0.81
C GLY A 151 -2.71 3.49 0.56
N VAL A 152 -2.92 2.37 -0.15
CA VAL A 152 -1.83 1.55 -0.69
C VAL A 152 -1.34 2.08 -2.04
N THR A 153 -2.08 3.01 -2.63
CA THR A 153 -1.58 3.94 -3.65
C THR A 153 -1.64 5.35 -3.10
N ASP A 154 -0.84 6.26 -3.68
CA ASP A 154 -1.03 7.68 -3.43
C ASP A 154 -2.29 8.24 -4.12
N ALA A 155 -2.51 9.54 -3.99
CA ALA A 155 -3.65 10.24 -4.58
C ALA A 155 -3.59 10.31 -6.12
N MET A 156 -2.42 10.12 -6.73
CA MET A 156 -2.23 10.00 -8.18
C MET A 156 -2.27 8.54 -8.66
N ARG A 157 -2.61 7.60 -7.77
CA ARG A 157 -2.72 6.16 -8.01
C ARG A 157 -1.36 5.51 -8.29
N ILE A 158 -0.26 6.16 -7.91
CA ILE A 158 1.06 5.54 -7.95
C ILE A 158 1.14 4.53 -6.80
N PRO A 159 1.45 3.25 -7.08
CA PRO A 159 1.53 2.22 -6.06
C PRO A 159 2.61 2.49 -5.01
N LYS A 160 2.31 2.12 -3.78
CA LYS A 160 3.27 2.02 -2.68
C LYS A 160 3.65 0.55 -2.46
N ASP A 161 4.70 0.26 -1.69
CA ASP A 161 5.04 -1.13 -1.31
C ASP A 161 3.88 -2.00 -0.79
N PRO A 162 2.97 -1.51 0.09
CA PRO A 162 1.84 -2.32 0.55
C PRO A 162 0.85 -2.70 -0.56
N PHE A 163 0.85 -2.03 -1.72
CA PHE A 163 0.06 -2.47 -2.87
C PHE A 163 0.58 -3.83 -3.37
N TYR A 164 1.89 -3.95 -3.56
CA TYR A 164 2.52 -5.19 -4.00
C TYR A 164 2.47 -6.28 -2.93
N ALA A 165 2.61 -5.90 -1.65
CA ALA A 165 2.39 -6.83 -0.54
C ALA A 165 0.97 -7.43 -0.55
N HIS A 166 -0.07 -6.61 -0.78
CA HIS A 166 -1.43 -7.12 -0.95
C HIS A 166 -1.57 -8.02 -2.17
N GLN A 167 -0.93 -7.71 -3.31
CA GLN A 167 -0.95 -8.62 -4.46
C GLN A 167 -0.39 -10.00 -4.12
N VAL A 168 0.63 -10.07 -3.26
CA VAL A 168 1.18 -11.36 -2.78
C VAL A 168 0.18 -12.07 -1.84
N MET A 169 -0.37 -11.33 -0.89
CA MET A 169 -1.20 -11.88 0.19
C MET A 169 -2.64 -12.23 -0.25
N TRP A 170 -3.15 -11.57 -1.30
CA TRP A 170 -4.51 -11.69 -1.82
C TRP A 170 -4.59 -12.46 -3.14
N ASP A 171 -3.52 -13.14 -3.56
CA ASP A 171 -3.57 -13.99 -4.74
C ASP A 171 -4.35 -15.28 -4.43
N GLY A 172 -5.67 -15.15 -4.47
CA GLY A 172 -6.65 -16.14 -4.04
C GLY A 172 -7.61 -15.56 -2.99
N TRP A 173 -8.73 -16.24 -2.73
CA TRP A 173 -9.72 -15.78 -1.74
C TRP A 173 -9.45 -16.32 -0.33
N VAL A 174 -9.22 -17.64 -0.21
CA VAL A 174 -8.99 -18.33 1.06
C VAL A 174 -7.59 -18.94 1.10
N ASP A 175 -7.21 -19.60 0.01
CA ASP A 175 -5.91 -20.22 -0.20
C ASP A 175 -5.15 -19.49 -1.30
N ILE A 176 -3.82 -19.64 -1.30
CA ILE A 176 -2.94 -19.06 -2.31
C ILE A 176 -3.08 -19.83 -3.62
N GLU A 177 -3.46 -19.13 -4.69
CA GLU A 177 -3.60 -19.69 -6.03
C GLU A 177 -2.29 -19.59 -6.82
N ASN A 178 -1.66 -18.40 -6.81
CA ASN A 178 -0.38 -18.18 -7.46
C ASN A 178 0.68 -17.69 -6.47
N PRO A 179 1.79 -18.43 -6.26
CA PRO A 179 2.91 -17.96 -5.47
C PRO A 179 3.49 -16.65 -6.03
N ARG A 180 3.67 -15.65 -5.17
CA ARG A 180 4.25 -14.35 -5.51
C ARG A 180 5.25 -13.92 -4.46
N ILE A 181 6.07 -12.95 -4.82
CA ILE A 181 7.12 -12.38 -3.97
C ILE A 181 7.35 -10.91 -4.33
N HIS A 182 7.59 -10.09 -3.31
CA HIS A 182 7.90 -8.66 -3.42
C HIS A 182 9.01 -8.30 -2.44
N ILE A 183 10.08 -7.67 -2.92
CA ILE A 183 11.12 -7.09 -2.05
C ILE A 183 10.69 -5.65 -1.74
N VAL A 184 10.57 -5.31 -0.46
CA VAL A 184 10.11 -3.99 -0.01
C VAL A 184 11.20 -2.94 -0.25
N GLY A 185 10.80 -1.78 -0.81
CA GLY A 185 11.67 -0.62 -0.95
C GLY A 185 12.50 -0.60 -2.23
N HIS A 186 13.79 -0.26 -2.10
CA HIS A 186 14.74 -0.11 -3.21
C HIS A 186 16.15 -0.59 -2.84
N TRP A 187 17.10 -0.52 -3.78
CA TRP A 187 18.50 -0.94 -3.56
C TRP A 187 19.52 0.15 -3.92
N ASN A 188 19.33 1.33 -3.34
CA ASN A 188 20.19 2.52 -3.53
C ASN A 188 20.47 3.14 -2.16
N TYR A 189 21.57 2.76 -1.54
CA TYR A 189 21.96 3.27 -0.22
C TYR A 189 23.39 3.82 -0.26
N LYS A 190 23.84 4.43 0.84
CA LYS A 190 25.27 4.71 1.03
C LYS A 190 26.01 3.40 1.35
N GLU A 191 27.29 3.33 0.98
CA GLU A 191 28.11 2.11 1.10
C GLU A 191 28.26 1.59 2.54
N ASP A 192 28.08 2.45 3.54
CA ASP A 192 28.15 2.13 4.97
C ASP A 192 26.82 1.65 5.56
N VAL A 193 25.73 1.65 4.79
CA VAL A 193 24.42 1.24 5.28
C VAL A 193 24.35 -0.28 5.45
N VAL A 194 23.99 -0.69 6.66
CA VAL A 194 23.57 -2.04 7.01
C VAL A 194 22.14 -1.95 7.53
N LYS A 195 21.20 -2.65 6.87
CA LYS A 195 19.78 -2.58 7.22
C LYS A 195 19.11 -3.96 7.11
N PRO A 196 17.96 -4.17 7.78
CA PRO A 196 17.12 -5.32 7.47
C PRO A 196 16.54 -5.21 6.05
N VAL A 197 16.46 -6.33 5.33
CA VAL A 197 15.68 -6.45 4.09
C VAL A 197 14.40 -7.22 4.40
N TYR A 198 13.27 -6.67 3.95
CA TYR A 198 11.96 -7.28 4.09
C TYR A 198 11.47 -7.78 2.74
N VAL A 199 10.96 -9.01 2.73
CA VAL A 199 10.36 -9.64 1.56
C VAL A 199 8.98 -10.16 1.92
N VAL A 200 7.96 -9.79 1.15
CA VAL A 200 6.61 -10.35 1.30
C VAL A 200 6.47 -11.46 0.28
N SER A 201 6.19 -12.69 0.73
CA SER A 201 6.09 -13.86 -0.14
C SER A 201 5.03 -14.84 0.35
N SER A 202 4.36 -15.51 -0.60
CA SER A 202 3.49 -16.66 -0.32
C SER A 202 4.19 -18.01 -0.49
N ALA A 203 5.49 -18.00 -0.81
CA ALA A 203 6.31 -19.21 -0.83
C ALA A 203 6.46 -19.84 0.57
N GLU A 204 6.96 -21.07 0.64
CA GLU A 204 7.21 -21.74 1.93
C GLU A 204 8.54 -21.26 2.54
N LYS A 205 9.56 -21.09 1.70
CA LYS A 205 10.87 -20.55 2.06
C LYS A 205 11.27 -19.45 1.10
N VAL A 206 12.05 -18.49 1.58
CA VAL A 206 12.65 -17.44 0.76
C VAL A 206 14.13 -17.35 1.06
N GLU A 207 14.95 -17.38 0.02
CA GLU A 207 16.39 -17.15 0.08
C GLU A 207 16.73 -15.82 -0.59
N LEU A 208 17.68 -15.07 -0.01
CA LEU A 208 18.13 -13.78 -0.53
C LEU A 208 19.54 -13.92 -1.12
N PHE A 209 19.77 -13.27 -2.25
CA PHE A 209 21.04 -13.25 -2.95
C PHE A 209 21.47 -11.80 -3.19
N LEU A 210 22.73 -11.51 -2.95
CA LEU A 210 23.35 -10.23 -3.27
C LEU A 210 24.50 -10.48 -4.25
N ASN A 211 24.38 -9.93 -5.46
CA ASN A 211 25.34 -10.13 -6.55
C ASN A 211 25.65 -11.63 -6.81
N GLY A 212 24.61 -12.47 -6.75
CA GLY A 212 24.70 -13.92 -6.96
C GLY A 212 25.20 -14.72 -5.75
N LYS A 213 25.61 -14.07 -4.66
CA LYS A 213 26.00 -14.75 -3.42
C LYS A 213 24.79 -14.90 -2.50
N SER A 214 24.49 -16.12 -2.08
CA SER A 214 23.44 -16.39 -1.09
C SER A 214 23.76 -15.73 0.25
N LEU A 215 22.75 -15.10 0.83
CA LEU A 215 22.72 -14.55 2.19
C LEU A 215 21.92 -15.44 3.14
N GLY A 216 21.48 -16.62 2.68
CA GLY A 216 20.69 -17.57 3.46
C GLY A 216 19.19 -17.36 3.36
N ASN A 217 18.44 -18.05 4.23
CA ASN A 217 16.99 -18.03 4.27
C ASN A 217 16.46 -16.94 5.22
N GLY A 218 15.34 -16.32 4.86
CA GLY A 218 14.70 -15.28 5.66
C GLY A 218 13.97 -15.86 6.86
N GLN A 219 13.96 -15.13 7.97
CA GLN A 219 13.11 -15.44 9.12
C GLN A 219 11.65 -15.16 8.74
N ARG A 220 10.80 -16.18 8.78
CA ARG A 220 9.38 -16.09 8.44
C ARG A 220 8.56 -15.67 9.65
N ASP A 221 7.80 -14.59 9.52
CA ASP A 221 6.84 -14.07 10.49
C ASP A 221 5.50 -13.76 9.81
N TYR A 222 4.40 -13.76 10.57
CA TYR A 222 3.06 -13.42 10.08
C TYR A 222 2.64 -14.14 8.78
N HIS A 223 3.15 -15.37 8.61
CA HIS A 223 2.99 -16.24 7.44
C HIS A 223 3.60 -15.74 6.11
N PHE A 224 3.64 -14.42 5.87
CA PHE A 224 4.03 -13.83 4.58
C PHE A 224 5.29 -12.96 4.64
N LEU A 225 5.74 -12.54 5.82
CA LEU A 225 6.88 -11.64 5.98
C LEU A 225 8.17 -12.45 6.17
N TYR A 226 9.16 -12.20 5.34
CA TYR A 226 10.50 -12.76 5.45
C TYR A 226 11.49 -11.65 5.73
N THR A 227 12.20 -11.75 6.87
CA THR A 227 13.17 -10.74 7.30
C THR A 227 14.59 -11.29 7.21
N PHE A 228 15.47 -10.53 6.55
CA PHE A 228 16.91 -10.76 6.49
C PHE A 228 17.58 -9.65 7.30
N LYS A 229 18.17 -10.00 8.45
CA LYS A 229 18.80 -9.01 9.33
C LYS A 229 20.19 -8.63 8.80
N ASP A 230 20.59 -7.39 9.09
CA ASP A 230 21.96 -6.93 8.94
C ASP A 230 22.56 -7.13 7.52
N VAL A 231 21.78 -6.81 6.48
CA VAL A 231 22.26 -6.87 5.10
C VAL A 231 23.05 -5.61 4.79
N ALA A 232 24.36 -5.76 4.61
CA ALA A 232 25.24 -4.68 4.16
C ALA A 232 24.97 -4.34 2.69
N PHE A 233 24.78 -3.05 2.41
CA PHE A 233 24.56 -2.60 1.04
C PHE A 233 25.83 -2.80 0.20
N VAL A 234 25.66 -3.46 -0.95
CA VAL A 234 26.65 -3.49 -2.03
C VAL A 234 25.89 -3.15 -3.31
N PRO A 235 26.36 -2.16 -4.10
CA PRO A 235 25.77 -1.85 -5.39
C PRO A 235 25.67 -3.09 -6.28
N GLY A 236 24.58 -3.19 -7.03
CA GLY A 236 24.35 -4.26 -7.98
C GLY A 236 22.95 -4.84 -7.88
N LYS A 237 22.83 -6.16 -7.82
CA LYS A 237 21.55 -6.86 -7.84
C LYS A 237 21.25 -7.53 -6.50
N LEU A 238 20.12 -7.18 -5.92
CA LEU A 238 19.50 -7.89 -4.81
C LEU A 238 18.36 -8.74 -5.34
N GLU A 239 18.32 -10.01 -5.00
CA GLU A 239 17.36 -10.97 -5.55
C GLU A 239 16.79 -11.85 -4.45
N ALA A 240 15.48 -12.05 -4.43
CA ALA A 240 14.79 -12.95 -3.51
C ALA A 240 14.13 -14.07 -4.31
N VAL A 241 14.38 -15.31 -3.90
CA VAL A 241 13.87 -16.52 -4.54
C VAL A 241 13.00 -17.29 -3.56
N GLY A 242 11.74 -17.53 -3.94
CA GLY A 242 10.78 -18.30 -3.18
C GLY A 242 10.73 -19.76 -3.62
N TYR A 243 10.69 -20.67 -2.64
CA TYR A 243 10.59 -22.12 -2.87
C TYR A 243 9.33 -22.70 -2.25
N ASP A 244 8.73 -23.68 -2.92
CA ASP A 244 7.59 -24.44 -2.42
C ASP A 244 8.01 -25.46 -1.34
N LYS A 245 7.02 -26.18 -0.79
CA LYS A 245 7.22 -27.22 0.23
C LYS A 245 8.14 -28.38 -0.21
N ASN A 246 8.31 -28.58 -1.52
CA ASN A 246 9.17 -29.62 -2.09
C ASN A 246 10.58 -29.08 -2.42
N GLY A 247 10.85 -27.80 -2.17
CA GLY A 247 12.12 -27.15 -2.50
C GLY A 247 12.24 -26.70 -3.96
N LYS A 248 11.14 -26.66 -4.72
CA LYS A 248 11.15 -26.14 -6.10
C LYS A 248 10.92 -24.63 -6.09
N GLU A 249 11.70 -23.90 -6.88
CA GLU A 249 11.46 -22.46 -7.10
C GLU A 249 10.05 -22.22 -7.66
N CYS A 250 9.32 -21.30 -7.03
CA CYS A 250 7.95 -20.95 -7.41
C CYS A 250 7.73 -19.46 -7.70
N CYS A 251 8.58 -18.58 -7.20
CA CYS A 251 8.52 -17.14 -7.47
C CYS A 251 9.88 -16.47 -7.24
N ARG A 252 10.12 -15.31 -7.89
CA ARG A 252 11.36 -14.53 -7.78
C ARG A 252 11.08 -13.04 -7.94
N ALA A 253 11.83 -12.21 -7.24
CA ALA A 253 11.86 -10.76 -7.43
C ALA A 253 13.30 -10.24 -7.36
N GLU A 254 13.57 -9.12 -8.01
CA GLU A 254 14.88 -8.46 -7.96
C GLU A 254 14.75 -6.94 -7.86
N LEU A 255 15.76 -6.34 -7.23
CA LEU A 255 16.03 -4.91 -7.23
C LEU A 255 17.45 -4.69 -7.77
N GLN A 256 17.61 -3.64 -8.56
CA GLN A 256 18.91 -3.24 -9.10
C GLN A 256 19.25 -1.83 -8.64
N THR A 257 20.50 -1.60 -8.25
CA THR A 257 21.00 -0.26 -7.94
C THR A 257 20.96 0.62 -9.18
N ALA A 258 20.18 1.70 -9.13
CA ALA A 258 20.18 2.72 -10.17
C ALA A 258 21.42 3.61 -10.09
N GLY A 259 21.89 4.09 -11.23
CA GLY A 259 22.95 5.09 -11.34
C GLY A 259 22.48 6.50 -10.95
N LYS A 260 23.28 7.49 -11.34
CA LYS A 260 22.93 8.91 -11.16
C LYS A 260 21.77 9.28 -12.10
N PRO A 261 20.86 10.18 -11.66
CA PRO A 261 19.86 10.78 -12.54
C PRO A 261 20.50 11.36 -13.81
N GLU A 262 19.94 11.01 -14.97
CA GLU A 262 20.45 11.47 -16.27
C GLU A 262 19.32 11.87 -17.23
N GLN A 263 18.13 11.30 -17.08
CA GLN A 263 17.04 11.49 -18.03
C GLN A 263 15.69 11.63 -17.33
N ILE A 264 14.78 12.40 -17.93
CA ILE A 264 13.36 12.42 -17.57
C ILE A 264 12.61 11.61 -18.62
N LYS A 265 11.83 10.63 -18.16
CA LYS A 265 10.97 9.82 -19.01
C LYS A 265 9.52 10.22 -18.79
N LEU A 266 8.80 10.47 -19.88
CA LEU A 266 7.37 10.74 -19.88
C LEU A 266 6.63 9.56 -20.49
N SER A 267 5.73 8.95 -19.73
CA SER A 267 4.86 7.86 -20.21
C SER A 267 3.41 8.32 -20.19
N VAL A 268 2.74 8.23 -21.34
CA VAL A 268 1.35 8.64 -21.50
C VAL A 268 0.42 7.52 -21.05
N ILE A 269 -0.50 7.83 -20.14
CA ILE A 269 -1.57 6.94 -19.70
C ILE A 269 -2.91 7.61 -20.07
N GLN A 270 -3.64 6.99 -20.98
CA GLN A 270 -4.89 7.52 -21.52
C GLN A 270 -5.93 6.41 -21.60
N SER A 271 -7.18 6.82 -21.85
CA SER A 271 -8.26 5.88 -22.16
C SER A 271 -7.87 4.90 -23.28
N PRO A 272 -8.23 3.61 -23.18
CA PRO A 272 -8.03 2.65 -24.27
C PRO A 272 -8.73 3.05 -25.58
N LYS A 273 -9.70 3.96 -25.53
CA LYS A 273 -10.41 4.50 -26.69
C LYS A 273 -9.76 5.78 -27.26
N GLY A 274 -8.56 6.13 -26.79
CA GLY A 274 -7.86 7.38 -27.13
C GLY A 274 -8.36 8.58 -26.31
N TRP A 275 -7.63 9.69 -26.44
CA TRP A 275 -7.94 10.96 -25.78
C TRP A 275 -8.95 11.78 -26.59
N LYS A 276 -10.02 12.23 -25.93
CA LYS A 276 -11.14 12.94 -26.55
C LYS A 276 -11.15 14.42 -26.18
N ALA A 277 -11.40 15.26 -27.19
CA ALA A 277 -11.67 16.68 -27.00
C ALA A 277 -13.14 16.93 -26.59
N ASP A 278 -13.58 16.34 -25.48
CA ASP A 278 -14.94 16.54 -24.93
C ASP A 278 -14.99 17.54 -23.75
N GLY A 279 -13.84 18.11 -23.38
CA GLY A 279 -13.69 19.07 -22.30
C GLY A 279 -13.62 18.46 -20.90
N ALA A 280 -13.69 17.13 -20.76
CA ALA A 280 -13.62 16.43 -19.48
C ALA A 280 -12.61 15.28 -19.47
N ASP A 281 -12.28 14.71 -20.63
CA ASP A 281 -11.32 13.61 -20.73
C ASP A 281 -9.90 14.06 -20.32
N MET A 282 -9.19 13.15 -19.67
CA MET A 282 -7.87 13.40 -19.10
C MET A 282 -6.85 12.43 -19.64
N VAL A 283 -5.65 12.95 -19.87
CA VAL A 283 -4.43 12.16 -20.06
C VAL A 283 -3.59 12.33 -18.81
N LEU A 284 -3.10 11.21 -18.26
CA LEU A 284 -2.11 11.24 -17.20
C LEU A 284 -0.73 11.09 -17.84
N LEU A 285 0.23 11.91 -17.38
CA LEU A 285 1.63 11.78 -17.73
C LEU A 285 2.36 11.24 -16.50
N GLN A 286 2.86 10.01 -16.60
CA GLN A 286 3.79 9.47 -15.60
C GLN A 286 5.19 10.00 -15.92
N VAL A 287 5.76 10.72 -14.97
CA VAL A 287 7.06 11.38 -15.07
C VAL A 287 8.02 10.63 -14.16
N GLU A 288 9.10 10.10 -14.74
CA GLU A 288 10.09 9.30 -14.02
C GLU A 288 11.49 9.90 -14.25
N VAL A 289 12.32 9.89 -13.21
CA VAL A 289 13.74 10.25 -13.31
C VAL A 289 14.54 8.96 -13.41
N MET A 290 15.30 8.84 -14.50
CA MET A 290 15.99 7.61 -14.89
C MET A 290 17.51 7.81 -14.90
N ASP A 291 18.24 6.73 -14.64
CA ASP A 291 19.67 6.64 -14.92
C ASP A 291 19.94 6.43 -16.42
N LYS A 292 21.22 6.47 -16.81
CA LYS A 292 21.67 6.23 -18.19
C LYS A 292 21.26 4.87 -18.79
N ASP A 293 21.00 3.88 -17.95
CA ASP A 293 20.66 2.51 -18.36
C ASP A 293 19.14 2.31 -18.36
N GLY A 294 18.35 3.37 -18.11
CA GLY A 294 16.90 3.33 -18.11
C GLY A 294 16.29 2.73 -16.84
N ARG A 295 17.00 2.75 -15.70
CA ARG A 295 16.45 2.38 -14.38
C ARG A 295 15.94 3.63 -13.64
N ARG A 296 14.77 3.53 -13.02
CA ARG A 296 14.23 4.62 -12.18
C ARG A 296 15.17 4.90 -11.02
N CYS A 297 15.49 6.17 -10.75
CA CYS A 297 16.33 6.61 -9.64
C CYS A 297 15.47 6.78 -8.36
N PRO A 298 15.40 5.79 -7.46
CA PRO A 298 14.41 5.79 -6.37
C PRO A 298 14.62 6.90 -5.33
N LEU A 299 15.75 7.61 -5.36
CA LEU A 299 16.07 8.71 -4.45
C LEU A 299 15.92 10.10 -5.08
N ALA A 300 15.56 10.18 -6.36
CA ALA A 300 15.34 11.48 -7.01
C ALA A 300 14.11 12.16 -6.41
N ASN A 301 14.29 13.42 -6.01
CA ASN A 301 13.24 14.26 -5.40
C ASN A 301 13.28 15.70 -5.94
N ASP A 302 13.88 15.87 -7.12
CA ASP A 302 14.15 17.16 -7.74
C ASP A 302 12.88 17.81 -8.28
N LEU A 303 12.87 19.14 -8.33
CA LEU A 303 11.77 19.92 -8.89
C LEU A 303 11.77 19.82 -10.43
N ILE A 304 10.63 19.47 -11.02
CA ILE A 304 10.42 19.51 -12.47
C ILE A 304 9.43 20.62 -12.81
N HIS A 305 9.79 21.42 -13.81
CA HIS A 305 8.92 22.44 -14.41
C HIS A 305 8.19 21.87 -15.64
N PHE A 306 6.90 22.14 -15.74
CA PHE A 306 6.04 21.68 -16.83
C PHE A 306 5.47 22.86 -17.61
N ASP A 307 5.58 22.77 -18.94
CA ASP A 307 4.85 23.63 -19.86
C ASP A 307 3.95 22.80 -20.77
N VAL A 308 2.75 23.33 -21.01
CA VAL A 308 1.72 22.72 -21.85
C VAL A 308 1.33 23.74 -22.91
N GLU A 309 1.46 23.34 -24.17
CA GLU A 309 1.02 24.09 -25.33
C GLU A 309 -0.07 23.32 -26.09
N GLY A 310 -0.94 24.06 -26.79
CA GLY A 310 -2.04 23.48 -27.55
C GLY A 310 -3.38 23.49 -26.81
N PRO A 311 -4.42 22.85 -27.38
CA PRO A 311 -5.80 22.92 -26.88
C PRO A 311 -6.02 21.97 -25.69
N ALA A 312 -5.22 22.15 -24.63
CA ALA A 312 -5.28 21.36 -23.41
C ALA A 312 -5.11 22.25 -22.17
N GLU A 313 -5.72 21.86 -21.06
CA GLU A 313 -5.58 22.55 -19.78
C GLU A 313 -4.68 21.74 -18.84
N TRP A 314 -3.70 22.40 -18.22
CA TRP A 314 -2.91 21.79 -17.15
C TRP A 314 -3.77 21.57 -15.91
N ARG A 315 -3.86 20.33 -15.45
CA ARG A 315 -4.61 19.94 -14.23
C ARG A 315 -3.73 19.59 -13.04
N GLY A 316 -2.42 19.76 -13.16
CA GLY A 316 -1.49 19.57 -12.05
C GLY A 316 -1.25 18.12 -11.65
N GLY A 317 -0.61 17.99 -10.50
CA GLY A 317 -0.47 16.77 -9.73
C GLY A 317 -0.57 17.09 -8.24
N ILE A 318 0.05 16.26 -7.42
CA ILE A 318 0.19 16.48 -5.98
C ILE A 318 1.55 15.96 -5.53
N ALA A 319 2.20 16.70 -4.66
CA ALA A 319 3.41 16.27 -3.98
C ALA A 319 3.49 16.92 -2.59
N GLN A 320 4.30 16.38 -1.71
CA GLN A 320 4.52 16.94 -0.39
C GLN A 320 5.24 18.29 -0.48
N GLY A 321 4.62 19.33 0.07
CA GLY A 321 5.20 20.66 0.20
C GLY A 321 4.14 21.71 0.48
N LYS A 322 4.49 22.98 0.23
CA LYS A 322 3.55 24.09 0.38
C LYS A 322 2.35 23.89 -0.56
N ASP A 323 1.14 23.98 0.00
CA ASP A 323 -0.14 23.82 -0.72
C ASP A 323 -0.25 22.51 -1.52
N ASN A 324 0.56 21.50 -1.17
CA ASN A 324 0.69 20.22 -1.85
C ASN A 324 0.95 20.29 -3.37
N TYR A 325 1.49 21.41 -3.86
CA TYR A 325 1.74 21.68 -5.29
C TYR A 325 0.52 21.51 -6.22
N ILE A 326 -0.69 21.60 -5.67
CA ILE A 326 -1.93 21.43 -6.44
C ILE A 326 -2.00 22.52 -7.54
N LEU A 327 -2.22 22.09 -8.78
CA LEU A 327 -2.22 22.94 -10.00
C LEU A 327 -0.89 23.64 -10.32
N SER A 328 0.16 23.44 -9.53
CA SER A 328 1.49 24.00 -9.79
C SER A 328 2.07 23.42 -11.07
N LYS A 329 2.81 24.25 -11.83
CA LYS A 329 3.66 23.79 -12.94
C LYS A 329 5.03 23.33 -12.48
N ASP A 330 5.39 23.63 -11.24
CA ASP A 330 6.60 23.13 -10.60
C ASP A 330 6.18 22.04 -9.62
N LEU A 331 6.58 20.79 -9.88
CA LEU A 331 6.23 19.65 -9.03
C LEU A 331 7.50 18.85 -8.75
N PRO A 332 7.84 18.58 -7.47
CA PRO A 332 8.94 17.69 -7.17
C PRO A 332 8.57 16.27 -7.56
N VAL A 333 9.54 15.58 -8.15
CA VAL A 333 9.49 14.12 -8.21
C VAL A 333 9.52 13.58 -6.79
N GLU A 334 8.88 12.44 -6.57
CA GLU A 334 8.95 11.75 -5.28
C GLU A 334 9.35 10.32 -5.58
N CYS A 335 10.55 9.94 -5.15
CA CYS A 335 11.09 8.58 -5.31
C CYS A 335 11.37 8.14 -6.77
N GLY A 336 11.84 9.07 -7.60
CA GLY A 336 12.11 8.86 -9.04
C GLY A 336 10.87 8.78 -9.91
#